data_AF-A0A967XVM8-F1
#
_entry.id   AF-A0A967XVM8-F1
#
_cell.length_a   1.000
_cell.length_b   1.000
_cell.length_c   1.000
_cell.angle_alpha   90.00
_cell.angle_beta   90.00
_cell.angle_gamma   90.00
#
_symmetry.space_group_name_H-M   'P 1'
#
loop_
_entity.id
_entity.type
_entity.pdbx_description
1 polymer ?
#
loop_
_entity_poly.entity_id
_entity_poly.type
_entity_poly.pdbx_seq_one_letter_code
_entity_poly.pdbx_strand_id
1 'polypeptide(L)'
;YSERFPTAMPCNIRIKMNDGEVYKLEKEDYEGFFTRPMSWEAISQKFEKLTSAYTDVQLRQNIIDLVKNVEKHAITDLMGLLSQVCITS
;
A
#
# COMPACT_ATOMS: atom_id res chain seq x y z
N TYR A 1 21.33 4.70 -8.54
CA TYR A 1 20.29 5.70 -8.18
C TYR A 1 20.64 7.03 -8.81
N SER A 2 19.65 7.90 -9.07
CA SER A 2 19.90 9.26 -9.59
C SER A 2 20.43 10.18 -8.49
N GLU A 3 21.05 11.30 -8.86
CA GLU A 3 21.47 12.35 -7.91
C GLU A 3 20.31 12.94 -7.10
N ARG A 4 19.08 12.76 -7.59
CA ARG A 4 17.86 13.23 -6.93
C ARG A 4 17.37 12.28 -5.83
N PHE A 5 17.89 11.06 -5.74
CA PHE A 5 17.56 10.15 -4.64
C PHE A 5 18.30 10.55 -3.35
N PRO A 6 17.67 10.46 -2.16
CA PRO A 6 16.32 9.96 -1.90
C PRO A 6 15.22 11.00 -2.12
N THR A 7 15.52 12.27 -2.33
CA THR A 7 14.50 13.34 -2.38
C THR A 7 13.41 13.16 -3.44
N ALA A 8 13.71 12.52 -4.58
CA ALA A 8 12.75 12.22 -5.64
C ALA A 8 13.07 10.92 -6.37
N MET A 9 12.02 10.31 -6.94
CA MET A 9 12.08 9.14 -7.83
C MET A 9 11.43 9.52 -9.17
N PRO A 10 12.09 10.39 -9.97
CA PRO A 10 11.47 10.98 -11.14
C PRO A 10 11.24 9.95 -12.25
N CYS A 11 10.07 10.04 -12.89
CA CYS A 11 9.68 9.24 -14.04
C CYS A 11 9.05 10.14 -15.11
N ASN A 12 9.53 10.03 -16.35
CA ASN A 12 8.98 10.71 -17.50
C ASN A 12 8.24 9.71 -18.39
N ILE A 13 6.93 9.90 -18.55
CA ILE A 13 6.05 9.06 -19.34
C ILE A 13 5.67 9.84 -20.60
N ARG A 14 5.87 9.22 -21.77
CA ARG A 14 5.48 9.77 -23.07
C ARG A 14 4.64 8.76 -23.82
N ILE A 15 3.47 9.18 -24.29
CA ILE A 15 2.57 8.37 -25.10
C ILE A 15 2.48 9.03 -26.47
N LYS A 16 2.88 8.31 -27.52
CA LYS A 16 2.75 8.76 -28.91
C LYS A 16 1.57 8.05 -29.55
N MET A 17 0.63 8.83 -30.07
CA MET A 17 -0.55 8.36 -30.78
C MET A 17 -0.22 8.11 -32.26
N ASN A 18 -1.06 7.32 -32.93
CA ASN A 18 -0.85 6.95 -34.34
C ASN A 18 -0.98 8.13 -35.31
N ASP A 19 -1.73 9.18 -34.94
CA ASP A 19 -1.85 10.45 -35.67
C ASP A 19 -0.64 11.39 -35.44
N GLY A 20 0.30 10.99 -34.59
CA GLY A 20 1.50 11.75 -34.27
C GLY A 20 1.39 12.63 -33.02
N GLU A 21 0.23 12.73 -32.37
CA GLU A 21 0.08 13.47 -31.11
C GLU A 21 0.93 12.82 -30.00
N VAL A 22 1.50 13.65 -29.10
CA VAL A 22 2.33 13.17 -27.99
C VAL A 22 1.86 13.75 -26.67
N TYR A 23 1.39 12.88 -25.78
CA TYR A 23 1.13 13.20 -24.39
C TYR A 23 2.38 12.99 -23.54
N LYS A 24 2.65 13.92 -22.62
CA LYS A 24 3.77 13.84 -21.69
C LYS A 24 3.28 14.02 -20.26
N LEU A 25 3.79 13.19 -19.35
CA LEU A 25 3.58 13.31 -17.92
C LEU A 25 4.91 13.13 -17.20
N GLU A 26 5.22 14.04 -16.30
CA GLU A 26 6.34 13.91 -15.37
C GLU A 26 5.79 13.66 -13.97
N LYS A 27 6.39 12.70 -13.27
CA LYS A 27 6.12 12.41 -11.86
C LYS A 27 7.43 12.47 -11.11
N GLU A 28 7.46 13.16 -9.97
CA GLU A 28 8.64 13.21 -9.10
C GLU A 28 8.60 12.13 -8.00
N ASP A 29 7.41 11.61 -7.73
CA ASP A 29 7.13 10.58 -6.74
C ASP A 29 5.99 9.64 -7.18
N TYR A 30 5.63 8.73 -6.28
CA TYR A 30 4.47 7.86 -6.37
C TYR A 30 3.78 7.78 -5.01
N GLU A 31 2.50 7.41 -5.00
CA GLU A 31 1.76 7.23 -3.76
C GLU A 31 2.38 6.10 -2.92
N GLY A 32 2.69 6.39 -1.65
CA GLY A 32 3.46 5.52 -0.75
C GLY A 32 4.96 5.84 -0.73
N PHE A 33 5.44 6.81 -1.50
CA PHE A 33 6.76 7.39 -1.33
C PHE A 33 6.80 8.28 -0.08
N PHE A 34 7.96 8.54 0.53
CA PHE A 34 7.98 9.28 1.79
C PHE A 34 7.54 10.75 1.66
N THR A 35 7.66 11.36 0.47
CA THR A 35 7.12 12.70 0.20
C THR A 35 5.62 12.70 -0.07
N ARG A 36 5.04 11.53 -0.35
CA ARG A 36 3.62 11.33 -0.65
C ARG A 36 3.12 10.02 -0.03
N PRO A 37 2.99 9.95 1.30
CA PRO A 37 2.54 8.75 1.97
C PRO A 37 1.12 8.36 1.52
N MET A 38 0.83 7.06 1.55
CA MET A 38 -0.54 6.56 1.35
C MET A 38 -1.44 7.06 2.48
N SER A 39 -2.72 7.35 2.17
CA SER A 39 -3.72 7.52 3.21
C SER A 39 -3.94 6.20 3.96
N TRP A 40 -4.53 6.29 5.15
CA TRP A 40 -4.89 5.10 5.92
C TRP A 40 -5.86 4.18 5.14
N GLU A 41 -6.81 4.77 4.44
CA GLU A 41 -7.79 4.08 3.62
C GLU A 41 -7.11 3.32 2.48
N ALA A 42 -6.18 3.98 1.76
CA ALA A 42 -5.46 3.37 0.65
C ALA A 42 -4.57 2.20 1.09
N ILE A 43 -3.84 2.34 2.20
CA ILE A 43 -3.00 1.25 2.71
C ILE A 43 -3.85 0.09 3.27
N SER A 44 -4.99 0.37 3.89
CA SER A 44 -5.93 -0.64 4.38
C SER A 44 -6.53 -1.45 3.23
N GLN A 45 -6.98 -0.78 2.16
CA GLN A 45 -7.48 -1.45 0.95
C GLN A 45 -6.40 -2.31 0.27
N LYS A 46 -5.15 -1.82 0.22
CA LYS A 46 -4.02 -2.60 -0.28
C LYS A 46 -3.78 -3.85 0.57
N PHE A 47 -3.82 -3.72 1.89
CA PHE A 47 -3.70 -4.84 2.82
C PHE A 47 -4.82 -5.86 2.61
N GLU A 48 -6.07 -5.42 2.51
CA GLU A 48 -7.23 -6.28 2.25
C GLU A 48 -7.04 -7.12 0.98
N LYS A 49 -6.62 -6.47 -0.12
CA LYS A 49 -6.38 -7.15 -1.39
C LYS A 49 -5.26 -8.18 -1.32
N LEU A 50 -4.17 -7.88 -0.62
CA LEU A 50 -3.02 -8.78 -0.52
C LEU A 50 -3.28 -9.98 0.41
N THR A 51 -4.19 -9.82 1.38
CA THR A 51 -4.46 -10.83 2.42
C THR A 51 -5.73 -11.63 2.16
N SER A 52 -6.51 -11.30 1.13
CA SER A 52 -7.82 -11.91 0.88
C SER A 52 -7.80 -13.42 0.71
N ALA A 53 -6.68 -14.00 0.27
CA ALA A 53 -6.51 -15.44 0.11
C ALA A 53 -6.08 -16.18 1.40
N TYR A 54 -5.80 -15.45 2.48
CA TYR A 54 -5.20 -15.98 3.72
C TYR A 54 -6.04 -15.67 4.96
N THR A 55 -7.18 -15.02 4.78
CA THR A 55 -7.98 -14.47 5.87
C THR A 55 -9.43 -14.39 5.41
N ASP A 56 -10.37 -14.50 6.34
CA ASP A 56 -11.72 -14.02 6.08
C ASP A 56 -11.82 -12.49 6.29
N VAL A 57 -12.97 -11.91 5.92
CA VAL A 57 -13.22 -10.46 6.04
C VAL A 57 -13.09 -9.98 7.49
N GLN A 58 -13.59 -10.76 8.45
CA GLN A 58 -13.62 -10.37 9.87
C GLN A 58 -12.22 -10.35 10.46
N LEU A 59 -11.41 -11.37 10.17
CA LEU A 59 -10.03 -11.45 10.62
C LEU A 59 -9.20 -10.29 10.07
N ARG A 60 -9.36 -9.93 8.79
CA ARG A 60 -8.68 -8.74 8.23
C ARG A 60 -9.07 -7.47 8.93
N GLN A 61 -10.36 -7.26 9.15
CA GLN A 61 -10.85 -6.05 9.82
C GLN A 61 -10.29 -5.95 11.24
N ASN A 62 -10.29 -7.06 11.98
CA ASN A 62 -9.70 -7.11 13.33
C ASN A 62 -8.21 -6.75 13.32
N ILE A 63 -7.44 -7.25 12.34
CA ILE A 63 -6.01 -6.94 12.21
C ILE A 63 -5.83 -5.44 11.90
N ILE A 64 -6.59 -4.89 10.96
CA ILE A 64 -6.53 -3.47 10.59
C ILE A 64 -6.83 -2.58 11.81
N ASP A 65 -7.90 -2.88 12.54
CA ASP A 65 -8.33 -2.09 13.68
C ASP A 65 -7.34 -2.15 14.85
N LEU A 66 -6.77 -3.32 15.11
CA LEU A 66 -5.75 -3.50 16.13
C LEU A 66 -4.47 -2.75 15.75
N VAL A 67 -3.99 -2.87 14.50
CA VAL A 67 -2.78 -2.16 14.03
C VAL A 67 -2.97 -0.65 14.06
N LYS A 68 -4.18 -0.16 13.77
CA LYS A 68 -4.51 1.29 13.84
C LYS A 68 -4.35 1.87 15.25
N ASN A 69 -4.49 1.02 16.28
CA ASN A 69 -4.41 1.40 17.68
C ASN A 69 -3.33 0.60 18.42
N VAL A 70 -2.29 0.16 17.71
CA VAL A 70 -1.32 -0.83 18.22
C VAL A 70 -0.66 -0.40 19.54
N GLU A 71 -0.50 0.90 19.76
CA GLU A 71 0.03 1.49 21.00
C GLU A 71 -0.85 1.24 22.23
N LYS A 72 -2.11 0.85 22.04
CA LYS A 72 -3.10 0.57 23.10
C LYS A 72 -3.29 -0.92 23.36
N HIS A 73 -2.64 -1.79 22.58
CA HIS A 73 -2.84 -3.23 22.63
C HIS A 73 -1.56 -3.95 23.02
N ALA A 74 -1.72 -5.12 23.64
CA ALA A 74 -0.57 -5.98 23.90
C ALA A 74 -0.13 -6.63 22.58
N ILE A 75 1.18 -6.86 22.43
CA ILE A 75 1.70 -7.55 21.23
C ILE A 75 1.08 -8.95 21.07
N THR A 76 0.69 -9.59 22.18
CA THR A 76 0.01 -10.89 22.20
C THR A 76 -1.35 -10.86 21.51
N ASP A 77 -2.04 -9.72 21.54
CA ASP A 77 -3.35 -9.56 20.90
C ASP A 77 -3.19 -9.62 19.37
N LEU A 78 -2.18 -8.91 18.83
CA LEU A 78 -1.85 -8.99 17.41
C LEU A 78 -1.42 -10.41 17.01
N MET A 79 -0.55 -11.04 17.81
CA MET A 79 -0.08 -12.40 17.52
C MET A 79 -1.23 -13.42 17.52
N GLY A 80 -2.22 -13.26 18.41
CA GLY A 80 -3.42 -14.11 18.45
C GLY A 80 -4.33 -13.95 17.23
N LEU A 81 -4.37 -12.76 16.62
CA LEU A 81 -5.03 -12.58 15.31
C LEU A 81 -4.22 -13.24 14.20
N LEU A 82 -2.90 -12.98 14.15
CA LEU A 82 -2.03 -13.52 13.10
C LEU A 82 -1.94 -15.06 13.13
N SER A 83 -2.13 -15.71 14.27
CA SER A 83 -2.17 -17.18 14.35
C SER A 83 -3.41 -17.81 13.70
N GLN A 84 -4.44 -17.02 13.37
CA GLN A 84 -5.66 -17.49 12.70
C GLN A 84 -5.54 -17.43 11.17
N VAL A 85 -4.46 -16.86 10.63
CA VAL A 85 -4.22 -16.74 9.19
C VAL A 85 -4.06 -18.14 8.59
N CYS A 86 -4.89 -18.46 7.59
CA CYS A 86 -4.88 -19.73 6.88
C CYS A 86 -5.33 -19.52 5.44
N ILE A 87 -4.89 -20.38 4.51
CA ILE A 87 -5.34 -20.29 3.11
C ILE A 87 -6.86 -20.51 3.09
N THR A 88 -7.61 -19.51 2.66
CA THR A 88 -9.05 -19.62 2.45
C THR A 88 -9.28 -20.24 1.07
N SER A 89 -9.95 -21.40 1.04
CA SER A 89 -10.34 -22.10 -0.20
C SER A 89 -11.39 -21.33 -1.00
#